data_AF-A0A7X4CMZ1-F1
#
_entry.id   AF-A0A7X4CMZ1-F1
#
_cell.length_a   1.000
_cell.length_b   1.000
_cell.length_c   1.000
_cell.angle_alpha   90.00
_cell.angle_beta   90.00
_cell.angle_gamma   90.00
#
_symmetry.space_group_name_H-M   'P 1'
#
loop_
_entity.id
_entity.type
_entity.pdbx_description
1 polymer ?
#
loop_
_entity_poly.entity_id
_entity_poly.type
_entity_poly.pdbx_seq_one_letter_code
_entity_poly.pdbx_strand_id
1 'polypeptide(L)'
;MTDGGQGNLWLLPGSHKAMHDPNHDDLRYPYQYPGALEVCAPAGSAILFHNAVWHSSGIFTKPEGCREMLYYAYEHPWMVGSQEHWRYPKDFYNKQLSPAQRKFFHGFVFDPPEQRWG
;
A
#
# COMPACT_ATOMS: atom_id res chain seq x y z
N MET A 1 -10.88 -13.12 -5.75
CA MET A 1 -9.86 -12.97 -4.70
C MET A 1 -9.97 -14.00 -3.58
N THR A 2 -11.04 -14.82 -3.51
CA THR A 2 -11.10 -15.98 -2.59
C THR A 2 -10.27 -17.17 -3.07
N ASP A 3 -9.97 -17.21 -4.37
CA ASP A 3 -9.06 -18.17 -4.99
C ASP A 3 -7.78 -17.47 -5.46
N GLY A 4 -6.70 -18.24 -5.53
CA GLY A 4 -5.40 -17.78 -6.01
C GLY A 4 -5.35 -17.47 -7.51
N GLY A 5 -4.22 -16.90 -7.95
CA GLY A 5 -3.93 -16.66 -9.36
C GLY A 5 -4.66 -15.47 -9.99
N GLN A 6 -5.13 -14.53 -9.16
CA GLN A 6 -5.81 -13.30 -9.59
C GLN A 6 -4.99 -12.04 -9.24
N GLY A 7 -3.67 -12.19 -9.16
CA GLY A 7 -2.77 -11.13 -8.74
C GLY A 7 -2.89 -10.76 -7.27
N ASN A 8 -3.39 -11.64 -6.41
CA ASN A 8 -3.60 -11.32 -5.00
C ASN A 8 -2.29 -10.89 -4.29
N LEU A 9 -2.39 -10.31 -3.10
CA LEU A 9 -1.22 -9.96 -2.30
C LEU A 9 -0.45 -11.23 -1.93
N TRP A 10 0.84 -11.28 -2.27
CA TRP A 10 1.77 -12.26 -1.73
C TRP A 10 2.61 -11.61 -0.64
N LEU A 11 2.84 -12.32 0.46
CA LEU A 11 3.68 -11.84 1.55
C LEU A 11 4.52 -12.96 2.15
N LEU A 12 5.64 -12.59 2.78
CA LEU A 12 6.44 -13.48 3.59
C LEU A 12 6.23 -13.17 5.08
N PRO A 13 5.52 -14.03 5.83
CA PRO A 13 5.29 -13.78 7.25
C PRO A 13 6.60 -13.62 8.02
N GLY A 14 6.70 -12.57 8.85
CA GLY A 14 7.87 -12.33 9.71
C GLY A 14 9.06 -11.65 9.03
N SER A 15 9.04 -11.43 7.70
CA SER A 15 10.20 -10.87 7.00
C SER A 15 10.52 -9.41 7.34
N HIS A 16 9.60 -8.69 7.98
CA HIS A 16 9.87 -7.38 8.59
C HIS A 16 10.95 -7.42 9.69
N LYS A 17 11.35 -8.61 10.14
CA LYS A 17 12.44 -8.85 11.10
C LYS A 17 13.72 -9.35 10.41
N ALA A 18 13.73 -9.49 9.08
CA ALA A 18 14.90 -9.93 8.36
C ALA A 18 16.03 -8.89 8.49
N MET A 19 17.26 -9.39 8.64
CA MET A 19 18.47 -8.57 8.75
C MET A 19 19.22 -8.45 7.41
N HIS A 20 18.62 -8.92 6.33
CA HIS A 20 19.12 -8.89 4.97
C HIS A 20 17.98 -8.52 4.04
N ASP A 21 18.29 -8.02 2.85
CA ASP A 21 17.30 -7.85 1.79
C ASP A 21 17.13 -9.16 1.00
N PRO A 22 15.95 -9.38 0.37
CA PRO A 22 15.79 -10.48 -0.57
C PRO A 22 16.79 -10.33 -1.72
N ASN A 23 17.37 -11.44 -2.17
CA ASN A 23 18.33 -11.40 -3.28
C ASN A 23 17.60 -11.15 -4.62
N HIS A 24 18.36 -10.91 -5.70
CA HIS A 24 17.77 -10.61 -7.01
C HIS A 24 16.89 -11.75 -7.57
N ASP A 25 17.23 -13.01 -7.29
CA ASP A 25 16.46 -14.17 -7.75
C ASP A 25 15.14 -14.29 -6.97
N ASP A 26 15.17 -14.01 -5.66
CA ASP A 26 14.00 -13.94 -4.79
C ASP A 26 13.00 -12.88 -5.28
N LEU A 27 13.50 -11.75 -5.78
CA LEU A 27 12.70 -10.66 -6.34
C LEU A 27 12.07 -11.02 -7.69
N ARG A 28 12.68 -11.93 -8.46
CA ARG A 28 12.19 -12.34 -9.79
C ARG A 28 10.96 -13.23 -9.70
N TYR A 29 10.94 -14.11 -8.70
CA TYR A 29 9.86 -15.07 -8.49
C TYR A 29 9.39 -15.07 -7.02
N PRO A 30 8.76 -13.98 -6.55
CA PRO A 30 8.41 -13.81 -5.14
C PRO A 30 7.44 -14.88 -4.62
N TYR A 31 6.64 -15.48 -5.50
CA TYR A 31 5.73 -16.57 -5.19
C TYR A 31 6.41 -17.95 -5.03
N GLN A 32 7.67 -18.07 -5.44
CA GLN A 32 8.49 -19.27 -5.25
C GLN A 32 9.35 -19.19 -3.99
N TYR A 33 9.39 -18.02 -3.34
CA TYR A 33 10.17 -17.85 -2.12
C TYR A 33 9.65 -18.78 -1.02
N PRO A 34 10.51 -19.56 -0.34
CA PRO A 34 10.08 -20.48 0.71
C PRO A 34 9.28 -19.78 1.82
N GLY A 35 8.02 -20.20 1.99
CA GLY A 35 7.12 -19.62 3.00
C GLY A 35 6.37 -18.37 2.55
N ALA A 36 6.50 -17.94 1.30
CA ALA A 36 5.63 -16.93 0.74
C ALA A 36 4.18 -17.45 0.66
N LEU A 37 3.22 -16.60 1.02
CA LEU A 37 1.81 -16.94 1.09
C LEU A 37 0.99 -15.96 0.26
N GLU A 38 0.08 -16.51 -0.54
CA GLU A 38 -0.96 -15.74 -1.21
C GLU A 38 -2.12 -15.47 -0.24
N VAL A 39 -2.51 -14.19 -0.11
CA VAL A 39 -3.65 -13.79 0.70
C VAL A 39 -4.91 -13.81 -0.16
N CYS A 40 -5.74 -14.82 0.08
CA CYS A 40 -7.04 -14.96 -0.56
C CYS A 40 -8.16 -14.54 0.40
N ALA A 41 -8.92 -13.50 0.03
CA ALA A 41 -10.00 -12.95 0.85
C ALA A 41 -11.19 -12.51 -0.01
N PRO A 42 -12.43 -12.58 0.51
CA PRO A 42 -13.60 -12.07 -0.20
C PRO A 42 -13.61 -10.53 -0.26
N ALA A 43 -14.38 -9.98 -1.20
CA ALA A 43 -14.62 -8.54 -1.30
C ALA A 43 -15.12 -7.96 0.03
N GLY A 44 -14.64 -6.76 0.38
CA GLY A 44 -14.93 -6.11 1.66
C GLY A 44 -13.96 -6.50 2.79
N SER A 45 -13.06 -7.47 2.57
CA SER A 45 -12.00 -7.79 3.53
C SER A 45 -10.91 -6.72 3.51
N ALA A 46 -10.37 -6.39 4.69
CA ALA A 46 -9.21 -5.52 4.82
C ALA A 46 -7.98 -6.34 5.25
N ILE A 47 -6.88 -6.18 4.54
CA ILE A 47 -5.60 -6.84 4.86
C ILE A 47 -4.66 -5.77 5.41
N LEU A 48 -4.28 -5.90 6.68
CA LEU A 48 -3.36 -4.99 7.34
C LEU A 48 -2.02 -5.69 7.52
N PHE A 49 -0.94 -5.06 7.07
CA PHE A 49 0.41 -5.58 7.23
C PHE A 49 1.41 -4.45 7.51
N HIS A 50 2.54 -4.79 8.12
CA HIS A 50 3.61 -3.86 8.43
C HIS A 50 4.37 -3.49 7.14
N ASN A 51 4.71 -2.22 6.93
CA ASN A 51 5.32 -1.74 5.67
C ASN A 51 6.62 -2.48 5.29
N ALA A 52 7.41 -2.90 6.27
CA ALA A 52 8.65 -3.65 6.09
C ALA A 52 8.46 -5.15 5.79
N VAL A 53 7.22 -5.68 5.80
CA VAL A 53 6.98 -7.05 5.31
C VAL A 53 7.29 -7.09 3.83
N TRP A 54 8.00 -8.13 3.40
CA TRP A 54 8.26 -8.38 2.00
C TRP A 54 6.97 -8.87 1.37
N HIS A 55 6.55 -8.18 0.32
CA HIS A 55 5.31 -8.45 -0.35
C HIS A 55 5.42 -8.11 -1.83
N SER A 56 4.56 -8.73 -2.63
CA SER A 56 4.47 -8.47 -4.05
C SER A 56 3.05 -8.73 -4.57
N SER A 57 2.74 -8.25 -5.76
CA SER A 57 1.56 -8.73 -6.49
C SER A 57 1.81 -10.15 -6.98
N GLY A 58 0.81 -11.02 -6.83
CA GLY A 58 0.83 -12.35 -7.40
C GLY A 58 0.73 -12.37 -8.92
N ILE A 59 0.83 -13.58 -9.47
CA ILE A 59 0.55 -13.83 -10.88
C ILE A 59 -0.95 -13.69 -11.18
N PHE A 60 -1.26 -13.22 -12.37
CA PHE A 60 -2.63 -13.07 -12.88
C PHE A 60 -2.85 -14.09 -13.99
N THR A 61 -3.50 -15.20 -13.68
CA THR A 61 -3.58 -16.37 -14.57
C THR A 61 -4.96 -16.59 -15.17
N LYS A 62 -6.00 -15.87 -14.71
CA LYS A 62 -7.37 -16.00 -15.25
C LYS A 62 -7.64 -14.89 -16.26
N PRO A 63 -7.78 -15.17 -17.57
CA PRO A 63 -7.92 -14.14 -18.61
C PRO A 63 -9.10 -13.18 -18.40
N GLU A 64 -10.21 -13.71 -17.89
CA GLU A 64 -11.45 -12.99 -17.56
C GLU A 64 -11.51 -12.51 -16.10
N GLY A 65 -10.41 -12.62 -15.36
CA GLY A 65 -10.31 -12.12 -14.00
C GLY A 65 -10.45 -10.60 -13.93
N CYS A 66 -10.93 -10.11 -12.79
CA CYS A 66 -10.79 -8.72 -12.40
C CYS A 66 -10.41 -8.65 -10.92
N ARG A 67 -9.46 -7.78 -10.60
CA ARG A 67 -9.07 -7.46 -9.23
C ARG A 67 -9.08 -5.95 -9.05
N GLU A 68 -9.93 -5.49 -8.13
CA GLU A 68 -9.97 -4.12 -7.66
C GLU A 68 -9.58 -4.09 -6.20
N MET A 69 -8.74 -3.12 -5.82
CA MET A 69 -8.35 -2.92 -4.44
C MET A 69 -8.19 -1.44 -4.12
N LEU A 70 -8.46 -1.12 -2.87
CA LEU A 70 -8.12 0.18 -2.29
C LEU A 70 -6.83 -0.01 -1.50
N TYR A 71 -5.81 0.78 -1.81
CA TYR A 71 -4.55 0.77 -1.09
C TYR A 71 -4.46 1.99 -0.17
N TYR A 72 -4.26 1.75 1.12
CA TYR A 72 -4.07 2.78 2.11
C TYR A 72 -2.76 2.54 2.86
N ALA A 73 -1.80 3.46 2.72
CA ALA A 73 -0.60 3.48 3.55
C ALA A 73 -0.83 4.44 4.71
N TYR A 74 -0.83 3.91 5.94
CA TYR A 74 -0.87 4.73 7.14
C TYR A 74 0.55 5.00 7.61
N GLU A 75 0.87 6.27 7.69
CA GLU A 75 2.19 6.75 8.06
C GLU A 75 2.14 7.52 9.38
N HIS A 76 3.29 7.64 10.03
CA HIS A 76 3.37 8.48 11.21
C HIS A 76 3.21 9.96 10.85
N PRO A 77 2.61 10.79 11.72
CA PRO A 77 2.39 12.22 11.43
C PRO A 77 3.68 13.02 11.16
N TRP A 78 4.83 12.55 11.63
CA TRP A 78 6.13 13.19 11.41
C TRP A 78 6.79 12.81 10.07
N MET A 79 6.22 11.85 9.33
CA MET A 79 6.69 11.50 7.99
C MET A 79 6.19 12.50 6.96
N VAL A 80 6.97 12.67 5.88
CA VAL A 80 6.54 13.44 4.71
C VAL A 80 5.43 12.67 4.01
N GLY A 81 4.21 13.22 4.03
CA GLY A 81 3.08 12.60 3.38
C GLY A 81 3.23 12.50 1.85
N SER A 82 2.51 11.56 1.25
CA SER A 82 2.52 11.30 -0.19
C SER A 82 2.29 12.57 -1.02
N GLN A 83 3.05 12.72 -2.12
CA GLN A 83 2.87 13.82 -3.07
C GLN A 83 1.49 13.79 -3.75
N GLU A 84 0.84 12.63 -3.81
CA GLU A 84 -0.51 12.51 -4.37
C GLU A 84 -1.53 13.34 -3.59
N HIS A 85 -1.27 13.64 -2.30
CA HIS A 85 -2.12 14.54 -1.51
C HIS A 85 -2.19 15.96 -2.13
N TRP A 86 -1.19 16.40 -2.89
CA TRP A 86 -1.21 17.73 -3.50
C TRP A 86 -2.15 17.85 -4.70
N ARG A 87 -2.64 16.73 -5.24
CA ARG A 87 -3.55 16.73 -6.38
C ARG A 87 -4.99 17.03 -5.99
N TYR A 88 -5.36 16.89 -4.72
CA TYR A 88 -6.72 17.16 -4.28
C TYR A 88 -6.98 18.68 -4.18
N PRO A 89 -8.17 19.15 -4.57
CA PRO A 89 -8.52 20.57 -4.50
C PRO A 89 -8.43 21.12 -3.07
N LYS A 90 -8.00 22.38 -2.91
CA LYS A 90 -7.99 23.06 -1.60
C LYS A 90 -9.34 23.01 -0.89
N ASP A 91 -10.44 23.10 -1.64
CA ASP A 91 -11.79 23.04 -1.08
C ASP A 91 -12.14 21.69 -0.46
N PHE A 92 -11.63 20.58 -1.03
CA PHE A 92 -11.79 19.26 -0.42
C PHE A 92 -11.18 19.25 0.98
N TYR A 93 -9.93 19.69 1.12
CA TYR A 93 -9.24 19.76 2.40
C TYR A 93 -9.87 20.75 3.39
N ASN A 94 -10.17 21.96 2.92
CA ASN A 94 -10.48 23.09 3.79
C ASN A 94 -11.96 23.17 4.17
N LYS A 95 -12.85 22.56 3.37
CA LYS A 95 -14.30 22.66 3.56
C LYS A 95 -14.99 21.32 3.75
N GLN A 96 -14.52 20.24 3.11
CA GLN A 96 -15.20 18.95 3.13
C GLN A 96 -14.70 18.02 4.24
N LEU A 97 -13.42 18.12 4.64
CA LEU A 97 -12.87 17.30 5.70
C LEU A 97 -13.11 17.91 7.10
N SER A 98 -13.55 17.06 8.03
CA SER A 98 -13.58 17.38 9.46
C SER A 98 -12.16 17.56 10.04
N PRO A 99 -12.02 18.22 11.21
CA PRO A 99 -10.74 18.35 11.90
C PRO A 99 -10.03 17.01 12.16
N ALA A 100 -10.80 15.94 12.43
CA ALA A 100 -10.23 14.61 12.62
C ALA A 100 -9.72 14.00 11.30
N GLN A 101 -10.48 14.14 10.22
CA GLN A 101 -10.10 13.59 8.90
C GLN A 101 -8.83 14.24 8.34
N ARG A 102 -8.64 15.55 8.58
CA ARG A 102 -7.43 16.28 8.16
C ARG A 102 -6.14 15.68 8.74
N LYS A 103 -6.20 15.05 9.91
CA LYS A 103 -5.02 14.42 10.54
C LYS A 103 -4.49 13.23 9.73
N PHE A 104 -5.34 12.54 8.96
CA PHE A 104 -4.90 11.46 8.08
C PHE A 104 -4.10 11.96 6.86
N PHE A 105 -4.14 13.25 6.56
CA PHE A 105 -3.34 13.88 5.51
C PHE A 105 -2.12 14.59 6.10
N HIS A 106 -1.53 14.02 7.17
CA HIS A 106 -0.38 14.57 7.90
C HIS A 106 -0.62 15.99 8.43
N GLY A 107 -1.89 16.35 8.62
CA GLY A 107 -2.29 17.70 9.02
C GLY A 107 -1.80 18.78 8.07
N PHE A 108 -1.68 18.49 6.76
CA PHE A 108 -1.02 19.35 5.78
C PHE A 108 -1.35 20.82 6.02
N VAL A 109 -0.27 21.56 6.26
CA VAL A 109 -0.23 22.98 6.60
C VAL A 109 -1.07 23.74 5.58
N PHE A 110 -2.08 24.50 6.03
CA PHE A 110 -3.06 25.20 5.19
C PHE A 110 -2.48 26.24 4.22
N ASP A 111 -1.15 26.35 4.12
CA ASP A 111 -0.46 27.23 3.18
C ASP A 111 0.95 26.67 2.85
N PRO A 112 1.06 25.77 1.86
CA PRO A 112 2.36 25.24 1.49
C PRO A 112 3.23 26.27 0.76
N PRO A 113 4.47 26.55 1.22
CA PRO A 113 5.40 27.45 0.53
C PRO A 113 6.03 26.74 -0.66
N GLU A 114 5.33 26.81 -1.79
CA GLU A 114 5.73 26.37 -3.13
C GLU A 114 6.15 24.89 -3.25
N GLN A 115 6.00 24.37 -4.46
CA GLN A 115 6.46 23.03 -4.81
C GLN A 115 7.99 23.02 -4.77
N ARG A 116 8.60 22.45 -3.74
CA ARG A 116 10.05 22.63 -3.49
C ARG A 116 10.99 21.74 -4.29
N TRP A 117 10.51 20.83 -5.13
CA TRP A 117 11.39 20.00 -5.95
C TRP A 117 10.75 19.58 -7.28
N GLY A 118 11.51 19.89 -8.33
CA GLY A 118 11.44 19.48 -9.73
C GLY A 118 12.84 19.66 -10.30
#